data_AF-A0A1I5BGF4-F1
#
_entry.id   AF-A0A1I5BGF4-F1
#
_cell.length_a   1.000
_cell.length_b   1.000
_cell.length_c   1.000
_cell.angle_alpha   90.00
_cell.angle_beta   90.00
_cell.angle_gamma   90.00
#
_symmetry.space_group_name_H-M   'P 1'
#
loop_
_entity.id
_entity.type
_entity.pdbx_description
1 polymer ?
#
loop_
_entity_poly.entity_id
_entity_poly.type
_entity_poly.pdbx_seq_one_letter_code
_entity_poly.pdbx_strand_id
1 'polypeptide(L)'
;MKKISFYFISILMILICFFIYLIFFRHIKSSEILIDNFSKITVDSLNPVVGKGYSLRKIKIKGYINDSILIRGFYGYPIYLSGKVDKEFNTEYYGSFPSIINIEPYKATSGKIKITHIIK
;
A
#
# COMPACT_ATOMS: atom_id res chain seq x y z
N MET A 1 -33.92 -27.24 31.88
CA MET A 1 -32.93 -27.67 30.87
C MET A 1 -32.91 -26.80 29.60
N LYS A 2 -34.06 -26.41 29.01
CA LYS A 2 -34.09 -25.62 27.76
C LYS A 2 -33.40 -24.23 27.83
N LYS A 3 -33.50 -23.50 28.95
CA LYS A 3 -32.88 -22.17 29.11
C LYS A 3 -31.34 -22.23 29.10
N ILE A 4 -30.74 -23.23 29.74
CA ILE A 4 -29.28 -23.40 29.80
C ILE A 4 -28.71 -23.68 28.40
N SER A 5 -29.40 -24.49 27.60
CA SER A 5 -29.05 -24.74 26.21
C SER A 5 -29.11 -23.46 25.35
N PHE A 6 -30.08 -22.59 25.58
CA PHE A 6 -30.20 -21.32 24.86
C PHE A 6 -29.05 -20.34 25.18
N TYR A 7 -28.65 -20.22 26.46
CA TYR A 7 -27.49 -19.40 26.83
C TYR A 7 -26.19 -19.94 26.23
N PHE A 8 -26.02 -21.26 26.21
CA PHE A 8 -24.83 -21.89 25.62
C PHE A 8 -24.72 -21.62 24.12
N ILE A 9 -25.82 -21.76 23.37
CA ILE A 9 -25.87 -21.42 21.93
C ILE A 9 -25.57 -19.94 21.70
N SER A 10 -26.11 -19.07 22.54
CA SER A 10 -25.88 -17.61 22.45
C SER A 10 -24.41 -17.26 22.68
N ILE A 11 -23.77 -17.86 23.70
CA ILE A 11 -22.34 -17.66 23.98
C ILE A 11 -21.47 -18.18 22.83
N LEU A 12 -21.81 -19.35 22.27
CA LEU A 12 -21.08 -19.92 21.13
C LEU A 12 -21.17 -19.01 19.89
N MET A 13 -22.34 -18.45 19.60
CA MET A 13 -22.49 -17.48 18.50
C MET A 13 -21.66 -16.22 18.74
N ILE A 14 -21.63 -15.68 19.97
CA ILE A 14 -20.81 -14.51 20.30
C ILE A 14 -19.32 -14.80 20.09
N LEU A 15 -18.85 -15.98 20.51
CA LEU A 15 -17.45 -16.39 20.31
C LEU A 15 -17.10 -16.55 18.82
N ILE A 16 -18.02 -17.09 18.02
CA ILE A 16 -17.84 -17.19 16.55
C ILE A 16 -17.78 -15.80 15.93
N CYS A 17 -18.71 -14.90 16.28
CA CYS A 17 -18.69 -13.52 15.80
C CYS A 17 -17.42 -12.77 16.21
N PHE A 18 -16.91 -13.01 17.43
CA PHE A 18 -15.64 -12.45 17.88
C PHE A 18 -14.45 -12.99 17.09
N PHE A 19 -14.40 -14.30 16.81
CA PHE A 19 -13.36 -14.89 15.99
C PHE A 19 -13.38 -14.35 14.56
N ILE A 20 -14.57 -14.23 13.97
CA ILE A 20 -14.76 -13.62 12.65
C ILE A 20 -14.28 -12.17 12.65
N TYR A 21 -14.63 -11.39 13.67
CA TYR A 21 -14.16 -10.01 13.84
C TYR A 21 -12.63 -9.90 13.89
N LEU A 22 -11.96 -10.80 14.61
CA LEU A 22 -10.50 -10.85 14.67
C LEU A 22 -9.85 -11.18 13.32
N ILE A 23 -10.49 -12.03 12.51
CA ILE A 23 -9.99 -12.39 11.17
C ILE A 23 -10.10 -11.20 10.20
N PHE A 24 -11.13 -10.35 10.35
CA PHE A 24 -11.34 -9.18 9.48
C PHE A 24 -10.48 -7.95 9.83
N PHE A 25 -9.61 -8.02 10.85
CA PHE A 25 -8.71 -6.92 11.17
C PHE A 25 -7.61 -6.79 10.09
N ARG A 26 -7.94 -6.02 9.06
CA ARG A 26 -7.08 -5.78 7.91
C ARG A 26 -5.97 -4.81 8.30
N HIS A 27 -4.72 -5.25 8.17
CA HIS A 27 -3.56 -4.42 8.48
C HIS A 27 -3.30 -3.48 7.32
N ILE A 28 -3.29 -2.18 7.57
CA ILE A 28 -2.98 -1.17 6.55
C ILE A 28 -1.73 -0.43 6.99
N LYS A 29 -0.74 -0.35 6.11
CA LYS A 29 0.37 0.60 6.25
C LYS A 29 0.39 1.51 5.05
N SER A 30 0.74 2.77 5.28
CA SER A 30 0.84 3.76 4.23
C SER A 30 1.92 4.79 4.51
N SER A 31 2.53 5.28 3.45
CA SER A 31 3.41 6.45 3.44
C SER A 31 2.91 7.45 2.39
N GLU A 32 3.15 8.73 2.66
CA GLU A 32 2.94 9.80 1.69
C GLU A 32 4.22 10.60 1.54
N ILE A 33 4.62 10.84 0.30
CA ILE A 33 5.83 11.59 -0.03
C ILE A 33 5.49 12.67 -1.03
N LEU A 34 5.98 13.88 -0.75
CA LEU A 34 5.99 14.99 -1.68
C LEU A 34 7.39 15.08 -2.28
N ILE A 35 7.46 15.06 -3.61
CA ILE A 35 8.69 15.24 -4.36
C ILE A 35 8.55 16.52 -5.17
N ASP A 36 9.35 17.51 -4.79
CA ASP A 36 9.55 18.78 -5.49
C ASP A 36 11.02 18.99 -5.88
N ASN A 37 11.93 18.19 -5.34
CA ASN A 37 13.35 18.15 -5.71
C ASN A 37 13.67 16.93 -6.58
N PHE A 38 14.00 17.19 -7.84
CA PHE A 38 14.35 16.18 -8.85
C PHE A 38 15.87 16.05 -9.06
N SER A 39 16.72 16.48 -8.12
CA SER A 39 18.17 16.32 -8.22
C SER A 39 18.68 14.96 -7.72
N LYS A 40 17.83 14.16 -7.06
CA LYS A 40 18.21 12.88 -6.46
C LYS A 40 17.11 11.84 -6.57
N ILE A 41 17.52 10.59 -6.49
CA ILE A 41 16.60 9.45 -6.38
C ILE A 41 15.87 9.53 -5.04
N THR A 42 14.57 9.31 -5.06
CA THR A 42 13.75 9.18 -3.86
C THR A 42 13.34 7.72 -3.69
N VAL A 43 13.54 7.18 -2.49
CA VAL A 43 13.22 5.80 -2.14
C VAL A 43 12.22 5.81 -1.01
N ASP A 44 11.18 4.99 -1.14
CA ASP A 44 10.21 4.74 -0.08
C ASP A 44 10.09 3.25 0.17
N SER A 45 9.94 2.90 1.46
CA SER A 45 9.88 1.53 1.91
C SER A 45 8.83 1.38 3.00
N LEU A 46 7.91 0.43 2.80
CA LEU A 46 6.95 0.01 3.79
C LEU A 46 7.32 -1.39 4.28
N ASN A 47 7.77 -1.47 5.52
CA ASN A 47 8.04 -2.75 6.17
C ASN A 47 6.73 -3.41 6.60
N PRO A 48 6.40 -4.64 6.16
CA PRO A 48 5.22 -5.36 6.63
C PRO A 48 5.34 -5.70 8.12
N VAL A 49 4.23 -5.95 8.79
CA VAL A 49 4.26 -6.54 10.13
C VAL A 49 4.51 -8.03 9.99
N VAL A 50 5.53 -8.54 10.66
CA VAL A 50 5.88 -9.97 10.64
C VAL A 50 4.68 -10.82 11.09
N GLY A 51 4.38 -11.88 10.35
CA GLY A 51 3.26 -12.78 10.64
C GLY A 51 1.89 -12.22 10.29
N LYS A 52 1.79 -11.07 9.62
CA LYS A 52 0.52 -10.56 9.08
C LYS A 52 0.45 -10.79 7.58
N GLY A 53 -0.72 -11.26 7.14
CA GLY A 53 -1.04 -11.39 5.73
C GLY A 53 -1.34 -10.02 5.11
N TYR A 54 -0.78 -9.81 3.93
CA TYR A 54 -1.15 -8.72 3.04
C TYR A 54 -1.67 -9.35 1.74
N SER A 55 -2.49 -8.59 1.02
CA SER A 55 -3.08 -9.01 -0.25
C SER A 55 -2.76 -8.05 -1.38
N LEU A 56 -2.56 -6.77 -1.05
CA LEU A 56 -2.52 -5.70 -2.01
C LEU A 56 -1.48 -4.67 -1.63
N ARG A 57 -0.74 -4.24 -2.64
CA ARG A 57 0.01 -3.00 -2.64
C ARG A 57 -0.62 -2.03 -3.65
N LYS A 58 -0.76 -0.79 -3.24
CA LYS A 58 -1.31 0.30 -4.03
C LYS A 58 -0.37 1.49 -4.03
N ILE A 59 -0.11 2.05 -5.21
CA ILE A 59 0.69 3.27 -5.39
C ILE A 59 -0.15 4.27 -6.16
N LYS A 60 -0.40 5.43 -5.56
CA LYS A 60 -1.07 6.57 -6.20
C LYS A 60 -0.07 7.67 -6.45
N ILE A 61 -0.13 8.27 -7.63
CA ILE A 61 0.79 9.33 -8.04
C ILE A 61 -0.03 10.46 -8.65
N LYS A 62 0.10 11.65 -8.07
CA LYS A 62 -0.62 12.85 -8.52
C LYS A 62 0.32 14.03 -8.62
N GLY A 63 0.22 14.82 -9.69
CA GLY A 63 0.98 16.07 -9.81
C GLY A 63 1.42 16.37 -11.23
N TYR A 64 2.53 17.09 -11.35
CA TYR A 64 3.11 17.49 -12.62
C TYR A 64 4.63 17.31 -12.63
N ILE A 65 5.17 16.93 -13.78
CA ILE A 65 6.58 16.69 -14.05
C ILE A 65 6.91 17.40 -15.37
N ASN A 66 7.99 18.18 -15.40
CA ASN A 66 8.35 18.94 -16.59
C ASN A 66 8.81 18.09 -17.78
N ASP A 67 9.43 16.95 -17.50
CA ASP A 67 9.82 15.95 -18.50
C ASP A 67 9.37 14.57 -17.99
N SER A 68 10.29 13.71 -17.58
CA SER A 68 9.99 12.32 -17.26
C SER A 68 10.70 11.83 -16.01
N ILE A 69 9.98 11.01 -15.24
CA ILE A 69 10.49 10.20 -14.14
C ILE A 69 10.40 8.73 -14.49
N LEU A 70 11.23 7.94 -13.82
CA LEU A 70 11.20 6.49 -13.86
C LEU A 70 10.82 5.95 -12.49
N ILE A 71 9.86 5.05 -12.44
CA ILE A 71 9.42 4.41 -11.20
C ILE A 71 9.67 2.92 -11.27
N ARG A 72 10.41 2.41 -10.28
CA ARG A 72 10.67 0.98 -10.10
C ARG A 72 9.99 0.48 -8.84
N GLY A 73 9.60 -0.79 -8.87
CA GLY A 73 8.92 -1.45 -7.75
C GLY A 73 7.73 -2.32 -8.17
N PHE A 74 7.35 -2.32 -9.45
CA PHE A 74 6.24 -3.13 -9.97
C PHE A 74 6.74 -4.39 -10.67
N TYR A 75 6.87 -5.52 -9.96
CA TYR A 75 7.27 -6.82 -10.54
C TYR A 75 8.43 -6.78 -11.56
N GLY A 76 9.41 -5.88 -11.35
CA GLY A 76 10.56 -5.70 -12.24
C GLY A 76 10.34 -4.82 -13.47
N TYR A 77 9.11 -4.39 -13.78
CA TYR A 77 8.83 -3.50 -14.90
C TYR A 77 8.88 -2.03 -14.47
N PRO A 78 9.81 -1.23 -15.03
CA PRO A 78 9.85 0.19 -14.76
C PRO A 78 8.70 0.91 -15.48
N ILE A 79 8.15 1.96 -14.85
CA ILE A 79 7.10 2.80 -15.42
C ILE A 79 7.66 4.19 -15.66
N TYR A 80 7.52 4.68 -16.90
CA TYR A 80 7.82 6.07 -17.26
C TYR A 80 6.56 6.93 -17.11
N LEU A 81 6.71 8.09 -16.46
CA LEU A 81 5.65 9.07 -16.31
C LEU A 81 6.17 10.45 -16.68
N SER A 82 5.34 11.24 -17.35
CA SER A 82 5.67 12.59 -17.80
C SER A 82 4.45 13.51 -17.75
N GLY A 83 4.70 14.82 -17.68
CA GLY A 83 3.65 15.84 -17.69
C GLY A 83 2.73 15.77 -16.47
N LYS A 84 1.43 15.99 -16.69
CA LYS A 84 0.41 15.88 -15.64
C LYS A 84 0.08 14.42 -15.39
N VAL A 85 0.17 13.99 -14.14
CA VAL A 85 -0.04 12.60 -13.73
C VAL A 85 -1.16 12.56 -12.69
N ASP A 86 -2.12 11.65 -12.91
CA ASP A 86 -3.05 11.15 -11.89
C ASP A 86 -3.25 9.66 -12.17
N LYS A 87 -2.41 8.81 -11.57
CA LYS A 87 -2.39 7.37 -11.83
C LYS A 87 -2.41 6.58 -10.53
N GLU A 88 -3.08 5.44 -10.59
CA GLU A 88 -3.09 4.43 -9.53
C GLU A 88 -2.60 3.10 -10.10
N PHE A 89 -1.72 2.45 -9.36
CA PHE A 89 -1.18 1.14 -9.69
C PHE A 89 -1.46 0.18 -8.53
N ASN A 90 -2.03 -0.98 -8.86
CA ASN A 90 -2.38 -2.01 -7.92
C ASN A 90 -1.63 -3.29 -8.27
N THR A 91 -1.08 -3.95 -7.26
CA THR A 91 -0.27 -5.15 -7.42
C THR A 91 -0.49 -6.05 -6.21
N GLU A 92 -0.42 -7.36 -6.38
CA GLU A 92 -0.48 -8.28 -5.25
C GLU A 92 0.76 -8.08 -4.37
N TYR A 93 0.58 -8.26 -3.06
CA TYR A 93 1.68 -8.15 -2.11
C TYR A 93 1.39 -9.01 -0.88
N TYR A 94 2.29 -9.95 -0.62
CA TYR A 94 2.09 -11.01 0.37
C TYR A 94 2.82 -10.79 1.71
N GLY A 95 3.51 -9.66 1.88
CA GLY A 95 4.10 -9.28 3.17
C GLY A 95 5.40 -10.00 3.57
N SER A 96 6.01 -10.79 2.68
CA SER A 96 7.26 -11.50 3.00
C SER A 96 8.51 -10.59 3.03
N PHE A 97 8.48 -9.48 2.29
CA PHE A 97 9.60 -8.54 2.15
C PHE A 97 9.12 -7.10 2.20
N PRO A 98 9.97 -6.12 2.55
CA PRO A 98 9.64 -4.71 2.44
C PRO A 98 9.07 -4.36 1.06
N SER A 99 7.97 -3.62 1.04
CA SER A 99 7.45 -3.04 -0.19
C SER A 99 8.25 -1.79 -0.51
N ILE A 100 9.01 -1.79 -1.60
CA ILE A 100 9.92 -0.68 -1.96
C ILE A 100 9.50 -0.06 -3.29
N ILE A 101 9.49 1.28 -3.35
CA ILE A 101 9.44 2.06 -4.59
C ILE A 101 10.69 2.94 -4.73
N ASN A 102 11.23 2.98 -5.93
CA ASN A 102 12.30 3.92 -6.31
C ASN A 102 11.74 4.88 -7.35
N ILE A 103 11.91 6.17 -7.11
CA ILE A 103 11.54 7.24 -8.03
C ILE A 103 12.81 7.95 -8.47
N GLU A 104 13.14 7.78 -9.75
CA GLU A 104 14.33 8.35 -10.37
C GLU A 104 13.92 9.56 -11.24
N PRO A 105 14.56 10.73 -11.06
CA PRO A 105 14.34 11.90 -11.90
C PRO A 105 15.05 11.72 -13.25
N TYR A 106 14.54 10.81 -14.08
CA TYR A 106 15.18 10.36 -15.32
C TYR A 106 15.66 11.51 -16.22
N LYS A 107 14.75 12.41 -16.61
CA LYS A 107 15.07 13.68 -17.28
C LYS A 107 14.40 14.88 -16.61
N ALA A 108 13.51 14.63 -15.65
CA ALA A 108 12.82 15.67 -14.92
C ALA A 108 13.81 16.51 -14.10
N THR A 109 13.65 17.82 -14.17
CA THR A 109 14.42 18.79 -13.38
C THR A 109 13.53 19.65 -12.50
N SER A 110 12.22 19.68 -12.77
CA SER A 110 11.24 20.42 -11.99
C SER A 110 9.86 19.77 -12.03
N GLY A 111 9.05 20.07 -11.02
CA GLY A 111 7.71 19.52 -10.89
C GLY A 111 7.25 19.51 -9.45
N LYS A 112 6.10 18.91 -9.23
CA LYS A 112 5.58 18.63 -7.90
C LYS A 112 4.68 17.41 -7.99
N ILE A 113 5.11 16.31 -7.39
CA ILE A 113 4.35 15.07 -7.34
C ILE A 113 4.13 14.64 -5.90
N LYS A 114 2.92 14.14 -5.63
CA LYS A 114 2.53 13.45 -4.41
C LYS A 114 2.41 11.97 -4.72
N ILE A 115 3.09 11.16 -3.92
CA ILE A 115 3.04 9.70 -3.99
C ILE A 115 2.43 9.18 -2.69
N THR A 116 1.40 8.36 -2.81
CA THR A 116 0.82 7.62 -1.68
C THR A 116 1.06 6.13 -1.92
N HIS A 117 1.82 5.51 -1.03
CA HIS A 117 2.13 4.08 -1.08
C HIS A 117 1.40 3.37 0.05
N ILE A 118 0.73 2.26 -0.25
CA ILE A 118 -0.14 1.54 0.69
C ILE A 118 0.10 0.04 0.54
N ILE A 119 0.17 -0.69 1.66
CA ILE A 119 0.07 -2.15 1.72
C ILE A 119 -1.11 -2.55 2.62
N LYS A 120 -1.96 -3.48 2.19
CA LYS A 120 -3.15 -3.95 2.92
C LYS A 120 -3.69 -5.31 2.48
#